data_AF-A0A421G7R0-F1
#
_entry.id   AF-A0A421G7R0-F1
#
_cell.length_a   1.000
_cell.length_b   1.000
_cell.length_c   1.000
_cell.angle_alpha   90.00
_cell.angle_beta   90.00
_cell.angle_gamma   90.00
#
_symmetry.space_group_name_H-M   'P 1'
#
loop_
_entity.id
_entity.type
_entity.pdbx_description
1 polymer ?
#
loop_
_entity_poly.entity_id
_entity_poly.type
_entity_poly.pdbx_seq_one_letter_code
_entity_poly.pdbx_strand_id
1 'polypeptide(L)'
;MVLAMDMLERWPEIVISPFGVVDKGDDDASISGRTIHDLSFPEGSSINDCIDQDSITKPDYNHCDAVATEILRAKHNHPEAEIQIMASDVASAFRNISIHSNSVYLFAGLIEEENVLVIELSAPFGWTGPPGFYEIFSGAISHVHGSHTNAVCPTGFFNYHWVDDHINVAADVSLSGKDMDCSLRFAIVAVLGAEAINDKKFTDWSTSQCVLGLEFDSAAGLASMPVTKIQKARCVVASASSSTMITRKVYRSLVGSLRHVATCIRAARPFPQRQRLPESQLHKFQRVPVTEDMKQDLL
;
A
#
# COMPACT_ATOMS: atom_id res chain seq x y z
N MET A 1 -15.96 -1.28 -18.46
CA MET A 1 -16.95 -1.33 -19.57
C MET A 1 -16.79 -0.07 -20.40
N VAL A 2 -16.83 -0.19 -21.72
CA VAL A 2 -16.64 0.95 -22.65
C VAL A 2 -17.87 1.07 -23.53
N LEU A 3 -18.45 2.26 -23.60
CA LEU A 3 -19.72 2.55 -24.26
C LEU A 3 -19.61 3.84 -25.07
N ALA A 4 -20.54 4.03 -26.01
CA ALA A 4 -20.69 5.31 -26.69
C ALA A 4 -21.27 6.35 -25.72
N MET A 5 -20.84 7.61 -25.85
CA MET A 5 -21.23 8.69 -24.94
C MET A 5 -22.73 9.00 -24.97
N ASP A 6 -23.42 8.73 -26.09
CA ASP A 6 -24.87 8.89 -26.25
C ASP A 6 -25.69 7.99 -25.31
N MET A 7 -25.08 6.97 -24.71
CA MET A 7 -25.71 6.16 -23.66
C MET A 7 -26.03 6.94 -22.39
N LEU A 8 -25.39 8.09 -22.15
CA LEU A 8 -25.75 8.96 -21.03
C LEU A 8 -27.19 9.47 -21.12
N GLU A 9 -27.74 9.63 -22.33
CA GLU A 9 -29.14 10.04 -22.50
C GLU A 9 -30.12 9.00 -21.96
N ARG A 10 -29.70 7.73 -21.87
CA ARG A 10 -30.51 6.61 -21.40
C ARG A 10 -30.34 6.33 -19.91
N TRP A 11 -29.23 6.77 -19.32
CA TRP A 11 -28.85 6.48 -17.93
C TRP A 11 -28.47 7.76 -17.17
N PRO A 12 -29.46 8.60 -16.85
CA PRO A 12 -29.24 9.87 -16.17
C PRO A 12 -28.67 9.74 -14.76
N GLU A 13 -28.70 8.54 -14.17
CA GLU A 13 -28.16 8.24 -12.85
C GLU A 13 -26.62 8.16 -12.80
N ILE A 14 -25.94 8.05 -13.95
CA ILE A 14 -24.48 7.89 -14.00
C ILE A 14 -23.79 9.14 -13.44
N VAL A 15 -22.84 8.91 -12.54
CA VAL A 15 -21.96 9.94 -12.00
C VAL A 15 -20.65 9.93 -12.78
N ILE A 16 -20.30 11.08 -13.34
CA ILE A 16 -19.06 11.28 -14.10
C ILE A 16 -18.00 11.93 -13.22
N SER A 17 -16.82 11.31 -13.16
CA SER A 17 -15.60 11.90 -12.61
C SER A 17 -14.49 11.93 -13.66
N PRO A 18 -13.59 12.93 -13.60
CA PRO A 18 -12.57 13.08 -14.62
C PRO A 18 -11.47 12.03 -14.49
N PHE A 19 -10.85 11.69 -15.61
CA PHE A 19 -9.60 10.94 -15.62
C PHE A 19 -8.40 11.89 -15.54
N GLY A 20 -7.36 11.45 -14.83
CA GLY A 20 -6.08 12.14 -14.75
C GLY A 20 -4.93 11.18 -14.92
N VAL A 21 -3.71 11.72 -15.01
CA VAL A 21 -2.48 10.93 -15.02
C VAL A 21 -1.57 11.45 -13.91
N VAL A 22 -1.00 10.53 -13.13
CA VAL A 22 -0.02 10.84 -12.08
C VAL A 22 1.28 10.07 -12.29
N ASP A 23 2.37 10.63 -11.78
CA ASP A 23 3.70 10.03 -11.81
C ASP A 23 3.70 8.63 -11.17
N LYS A 24 4.42 7.67 -11.77
CA LYS A 24 4.67 6.34 -11.17
C LYS A 24 6.08 6.29 -10.61
N GLY A 25 6.18 6.31 -9.28
CA GLY A 25 7.48 6.28 -8.60
C GLY A 25 8.15 7.65 -8.67
N ASP A 26 9.44 7.67 -9.01
CA ASP A 26 10.20 8.91 -9.17
C ASP A 26 10.32 9.34 -10.67
N ASP A 27 9.70 8.58 -11.59
CA ASP A 27 9.66 8.89 -13.02
C ASP A 27 8.47 9.81 -13.35
N ASP A 28 8.67 10.73 -14.29
CA ASP A 28 7.63 11.65 -14.78
C ASP A 28 6.45 10.90 -15.44
N ALA A 29 5.24 11.42 -15.27
CA ALA A 29 4.01 10.89 -15.87
C ALA A 29 4.09 10.75 -17.41
N SER A 30 4.93 11.53 -18.08
CA SER A 30 5.18 11.43 -19.52
C SER A 30 5.93 10.16 -19.93
N ILE A 31 6.68 9.55 -19.00
CA ILE A 31 7.49 8.34 -19.21
C ILE A 31 6.78 7.11 -18.62
N SER A 32 6.18 7.27 -17.44
CA SER A 32 5.55 6.18 -16.68
C SER A 32 4.34 6.70 -15.90
N GLY A 33 3.31 7.18 -16.59
CA GLY A 33 2.09 7.66 -15.96
C GLY A 33 1.18 6.52 -15.46
N ARG A 34 0.55 6.70 -14.30
CA ARG A 34 -0.63 5.93 -13.87
C ARG A 34 -1.88 6.75 -14.15
N THR A 35 -2.77 6.21 -14.97
CA THR A 35 -4.13 6.75 -15.10
C THR A 35 -4.86 6.61 -13.77
N ILE A 36 -5.46 7.71 -13.32
CA ILE A 36 -6.29 7.77 -12.12
C ILE A 36 -7.70 8.21 -12.50
N HIS A 37 -8.68 7.70 -11.76
CA HIS A 37 -10.02 8.24 -11.77
C HIS A 37 -10.08 9.26 -10.61
N ASP A 38 -10.20 10.56 -10.89
CA ASP A 38 -10.22 11.59 -9.84
C ASP A 38 -11.60 11.65 -9.18
N LEU A 39 -11.86 10.62 -8.38
CA LEU A 39 -13.06 10.44 -7.57
C LEU A 39 -13.11 11.39 -6.37
N SER A 40 -12.13 12.30 -6.25
CA SER A 40 -12.10 13.41 -5.30
C SER A 40 -12.44 14.75 -5.97
N PHE A 41 -12.95 14.74 -7.20
CA PHE A 41 -13.44 15.91 -7.90
C PHE A 41 -14.95 15.78 -8.23
N PRO A 42 -15.74 16.86 -8.15
CA PRO A 42 -15.39 18.16 -7.56
C PRO A 42 -15.37 18.11 -6.02
N GLU A 43 -14.53 18.94 -5.40
CA GLU A 43 -14.40 18.99 -3.94
C GLU A 43 -15.75 19.31 -3.26
N GLY A 44 -16.08 18.57 -2.21
CA GLY A 44 -17.30 18.73 -1.39
C GLY A 44 -18.52 17.97 -1.91
N SER A 45 -18.44 17.38 -3.10
CA SER A 45 -19.54 16.58 -3.69
C SER A 45 -19.04 15.40 -4.54
N SER A 46 -17.75 15.10 -4.46
CA SER A 46 -17.14 13.98 -5.16
C SER A 46 -17.58 12.65 -4.55
N ILE A 47 -17.37 11.56 -5.28
CA ILE A 47 -17.63 10.20 -4.77
C ILE A 47 -16.91 9.97 -3.44
N ASN A 48 -15.64 10.37 -3.33
CA ASN A 48 -14.86 10.24 -2.09
C ASN A 48 -15.37 11.10 -0.94
N ASP A 49 -16.04 12.24 -1.21
CA ASP A 49 -16.64 13.09 -0.18
C ASP A 49 -17.99 12.54 0.32
N CYS A 50 -18.73 11.85 -0.54
CA CYS A 50 -20.05 11.31 -0.22
C CYS A 50 -20.02 9.93 0.44
N ILE A 51 -18.87 9.27 0.47
CA ILE A 51 -18.74 7.95 1.10
C ILE A 51 -18.70 8.06 2.61
N ASP A 52 -19.55 7.27 3.25
CA ASP A 52 -19.50 7.04 4.69
C ASP A 52 -18.19 6.34 5.08
N GLN A 53 -17.26 7.13 5.63
CA GLN A 53 -15.95 6.65 6.06
C GLN A 53 -16.02 5.67 7.24
N ASP A 54 -17.12 5.68 8.01
CA ASP A 54 -17.30 4.77 9.13
C ASP A 54 -17.79 3.38 8.66
N SER A 55 -18.33 3.28 7.44
CA SER A 55 -18.69 2.01 6.81
C SER A 55 -17.49 1.25 6.21
N ILE A 56 -16.35 1.93 6.01
CA ILE A 56 -15.14 1.30 5.46
C ILE A 56 -14.41 0.56 6.59
N THR A 57 -14.17 -0.74 6.38
CA THR A 57 -13.33 -1.52 7.29
C THR A 57 -11.93 -0.91 7.32
N LYS A 58 -11.46 -0.48 8.49
CA LYS A 58 -10.11 0.08 8.63
C LYS A 58 -9.14 -1.09 8.82
N PRO A 59 -8.14 -1.25 7.94
CA PRO A 59 -7.13 -2.29 8.11
C PRO A 59 -6.43 -2.12 9.46
N ASP A 60 -6.30 -3.21 10.21
CA ASP A 60 -5.52 -3.20 11.44
C ASP A 60 -4.05 -3.39 11.07
N TYR A 61 -3.25 -2.33 11.22
CA TYR A 61 -1.84 -2.38 10.90
C TYR A 61 -1.09 -3.14 12.01
N ASN A 62 -0.76 -4.40 11.72
CA ASN A 62 0.22 -5.13 12.50
C ASN A 62 1.60 -4.49 12.31
N HIS A 63 2.28 -4.14 13.41
CA HIS A 63 3.57 -3.49 13.30
C HIS A 63 4.60 -4.46 12.68
N CYS A 64 5.59 -3.92 11.95
CA CYS A 64 6.63 -4.69 11.26
C CYS A 64 7.57 -5.46 12.22
N ASP A 65 7.36 -5.32 13.54
CA ASP A 65 8.06 -6.08 14.57
C ASP A 65 7.61 -7.54 14.60
N ALA A 66 6.44 -7.86 14.06
CA ALA A 66 6.00 -9.24 13.84
C ALA A 66 7.01 -10.01 12.96
N VAL A 67 7.49 -9.41 11.87
CA VAL A 67 8.52 -10.01 10.99
C VAL A 67 9.84 -10.19 11.74
N ALA A 68 10.28 -9.17 12.49
CA ALA A 68 11.50 -9.27 13.29
C ALA A 68 11.39 -10.34 14.39
N THR A 69 10.24 -10.41 15.06
CA THR A 69 9.96 -11.40 16.11
C THR A 69 9.99 -12.81 15.52
N GLU A 70 9.43 -13.00 14.33
CA GLU A 70 9.48 -14.28 13.65
C GLU A 70 10.90 -14.69 13.28
N ILE A 71 11.71 -13.77 12.74
CA ILE A 71 13.12 -14.04 12.42
C ILE A 71 13.85 -14.54 13.68
N LEU A 72 13.67 -13.87 14.82
CA LEU A 72 14.29 -14.26 16.09
C LEU A 72 13.78 -15.63 16.57
N ARG A 73 12.47 -15.89 16.43
CA ARG A 73 11.86 -17.19 16.78
C ARG A 73 12.42 -18.32 15.92
N ALA A 74 12.47 -18.13 14.61
CA ALA A 74 12.98 -19.12 13.66
C ALA A 74 14.47 -19.40 13.93
N LYS A 75 15.27 -18.36 14.18
CA LYS A 75 16.70 -18.49 14.54
C LYS A 75 16.91 -19.25 15.85
N HIS A 76 16.03 -19.05 16.84
CA HIS A 76 16.08 -19.80 18.09
C HIS A 76 15.75 -21.29 17.91
N ASN A 77 14.74 -21.59 17.09
CA ASN A 77 14.29 -22.97 16.85
C ASN A 77 15.22 -23.75 15.90
N HIS A 78 15.92 -23.05 15.00
CA HIS A 78 16.81 -23.63 14.00
C HIS A 78 18.17 -22.90 14.00
N PRO A 79 18.99 -23.07 15.05
CA PRO A 79 20.23 -22.30 15.22
C PRO A 79 21.29 -22.54 14.14
N GLU A 80 21.26 -23.71 13.50
CA GLU A 80 22.20 -24.10 12.44
C GLU A 80 21.70 -23.78 11.03
N ALA A 81 20.46 -23.28 10.90
CA ALA A 81 19.86 -22.94 9.61
C ALA A 81 19.92 -21.45 9.35
N GLU A 82 20.10 -21.07 8.08
CA GLU A 82 19.86 -19.70 7.65
C GLU A 82 18.36 -19.40 7.73
N ILE A 83 18.01 -18.20 8.18
CA ILE A 83 16.63 -17.74 8.15
C ILE A 83 16.45 -16.92 6.90
N GLN A 84 15.45 -17.23 6.09
CA GLN A 84 15.18 -16.56 4.83
C GLN A 84 13.80 -15.90 4.87
N ILE A 85 13.70 -14.79 4.15
CA ILE A 85 12.51 -13.97 4.03
C ILE A 85 12.11 -13.98 2.55
N MET A 86 10.82 -14.12 2.29
CA MET A 86 10.24 -13.95 0.96
C MET A 86 9.13 -12.91 1.02
N ALA A 87 9.08 -12.07 -0.01
CA ALA A 87 8.04 -11.06 -0.18
C ALA A 87 7.32 -11.29 -1.50
N SER A 88 6.05 -10.92 -1.53
CA SER A 88 5.23 -10.94 -2.73
C SER A 88 4.16 -9.86 -2.64
N ASP A 89 3.67 -9.41 -3.78
CA ASP A 89 2.45 -8.62 -3.87
C ASP A 89 1.38 -9.38 -4.69
N VAL A 90 0.13 -8.96 -4.55
CA VAL A 90 -0.96 -9.48 -5.39
C VAL A 90 -1.11 -8.62 -6.64
N ALA A 91 -1.17 -9.26 -7.80
CA ALA A 91 -1.32 -8.58 -9.08
C ALA A 91 -2.66 -7.85 -9.12
N SER A 92 -2.63 -6.57 -9.48
CA SER A 92 -3.82 -5.75 -9.69
C SER A 92 -4.81 -5.80 -8.52
N ALA A 93 -4.33 -5.84 -7.28
CA ALA A 93 -5.09 -6.02 -6.04
C ALA A 93 -6.54 -5.45 -6.08
N PHE A 94 -6.70 -4.14 -6.30
CA PHE A 94 -8.03 -3.52 -6.32
C PHE A 94 -8.89 -3.91 -7.53
N ARG A 95 -8.28 -4.18 -8.69
CA ARG A 95 -9.00 -4.64 -9.90
C ARG A 95 -9.61 -6.03 -9.71
N ASN A 96 -9.09 -6.82 -8.76
CA ASN A 96 -9.68 -8.13 -8.43
C ASN A 96 -10.99 -7.99 -7.65
N ILE A 97 -11.29 -6.81 -7.09
CA ILE A 97 -12.54 -6.54 -6.38
C ILE A 97 -13.58 -5.99 -7.35
N SER A 98 -14.63 -6.76 -7.59
CA SER A 98 -15.78 -6.32 -8.38
C SER A 98 -16.64 -5.33 -7.60
N ILE A 99 -17.15 -4.31 -8.28
CA ILE A 99 -18.13 -3.38 -7.74
C ILE A 99 -19.52 -3.99 -7.91
N HIS A 100 -20.36 -3.86 -6.88
CA HIS A 100 -21.74 -4.34 -6.96
C HIS A 100 -22.49 -3.66 -8.12
N SER A 101 -23.33 -4.41 -8.85
CA SER A 101 -24.02 -3.91 -10.06
C SER A 101 -24.87 -2.67 -9.80
N ASN A 102 -25.42 -2.53 -8.58
CA ASN A 102 -26.21 -1.37 -8.18
C ASN A 102 -25.34 -0.18 -7.75
N SER A 103 -24.03 -0.20 -7.99
CA SER A 103 -23.10 0.87 -7.59
C SER A 103 -22.11 1.23 -8.68
N VAL A 104 -21.98 0.44 -9.76
CA VAL A 104 -21.07 0.74 -10.88
C VAL A 104 -21.36 2.09 -11.54
N TYR A 105 -22.61 2.55 -11.50
CA TYR A 105 -23.02 3.85 -12.05
C TYR A 105 -22.33 5.04 -11.39
N LEU A 106 -21.77 4.86 -10.18
CA LEU A 106 -21.02 5.88 -9.46
C LEU A 106 -19.58 6.06 -9.97
N PHE A 107 -19.08 5.11 -10.75
CA PHE A 107 -17.67 5.04 -11.13
C PHE A 107 -17.51 5.11 -12.65
N ALA A 108 -18.04 6.18 -13.24
CA ALA A 108 -17.90 6.44 -14.67
C ALA A 108 -17.06 7.68 -14.96
N GLY A 109 -16.39 7.67 -16.11
CA GLY A 109 -15.64 8.81 -16.62
C GLY A 109 -15.76 8.90 -18.15
N LEU A 110 -15.46 10.07 -18.67
CA LEU A 110 -15.53 10.37 -20.10
C LEU A 110 -14.13 10.53 -20.71
N ILE A 111 -14.01 10.06 -21.94
CA ILE A 111 -12.90 10.40 -22.83
C ILE A 111 -13.55 11.14 -24.00
N GLU A 112 -13.60 12.47 -23.88
CA GLU A 112 -14.35 13.34 -24.80
C GLU A 112 -13.77 13.27 -26.22
N GLU A 113 -12.45 13.17 -26.34
CA GLU A 113 -11.74 13.09 -27.62
C GLU A 113 -12.14 11.88 -28.45
N GLU A 114 -12.52 10.79 -27.77
CA GLU A 114 -12.93 9.53 -28.38
C GLU A 114 -14.45 9.33 -28.37
N ASN A 115 -15.22 10.28 -27.80
CA ASN A 115 -16.66 10.18 -27.61
C ASN A 115 -17.08 8.90 -26.86
N VAL A 116 -16.31 8.54 -25.82
CA VAL A 116 -16.42 7.28 -25.09
C VAL A 116 -16.78 7.52 -23.62
N LEU A 117 -17.72 6.71 -23.14
CA LEU A 117 -18.07 6.53 -21.73
C LEU A 117 -17.40 5.28 -21.19
N VAL A 118 -16.62 5.42 -20.12
CA VAL A 118 -15.98 4.31 -19.42
C VAL A 118 -16.65 4.14 -18.06
N ILE A 119 -17.18 2.95 -17.78
CA ILE A 119 -17.71 2.57 -16.46
C ILE A 119 -16.80 1.51 -15.84
N GLU A 120 -16.26 1.82 -14.67
CA GLU A 120 -15.41 0.90 -13.92
C GLU A 120 -16.28 -0.18 -13.26
N LEU A 121 -15.94 -1.44 -13.53
CA LEU A 121 -16.65 -2.60 -12.98
C LEU A 121 -15.93 -3.21 -11.77
N SER A 122 -14.70 -2.77 -11.54
CA SER A 122 -13.81 -3.18 -10.46
C SER A 122 -13.33 -1.96 -9.69
N ALA A 123 -12.95 -2.11 -8.42
CA ALA A 123 -12.52 -0.98 -7.60
C ALA A 123 -11.40 -0.16 -8.28
N PRO A 124 -11.65 1.12 -8.63
CA PRO A 124 -10.71 1.91 -9.41
C PRO A 124 -9.64 2.55 -8.53
N PHE A 125 -8.49 2.84 -9.14
CA PHE A 125 -7.48 3.69 -8.53
C PHE A 125 -7.98 5.12 -8.40
N GLY A 126 -7.86 5.69 -7.20
CA GLY A 126 -8.38 7.02 -6.85
C GLY A 126 -9.60 6.99 -5.93
N TRP A 127 -10.21 5.82 -5.72
CA TRP A 127 -11.26 5.63 -4.71
C TRP A 127 -10.64 5.52 -3.32
N THR A 128 -11.27 6.10 -2.29
CA THR A 128 -10.76 6.07 -0.89
C THR A 128 -11.04 4.74 -0.17
N GLY A 129 -12.11 4.02 -0.54
CA GLY A 129 -12.51 2.76 0.08
C GLY A 129 -11.68 1.48 -0.21
N PRO A 130 -11.02 1.30 -1.38
CA PRO A 130 -10.46 0.01 -1.78
C PRO A 130 -9.52 -0.64 -0.77
N PRO A 131 -8.57 0.07 -0.13
CA PRO A 131 -7.65 -0.58 0.81
C PRO A 131 -8.36 -1.29 1.96
N GLY A 132 -9.43 -0.69 2.48
CA GLY A 132 -10.22 -1.26 3.57
C GLY A 132 -11.01 -2.50 3.16
N PHE A 133 -11.61 -2.48 1.97
CA PHE A 133 -12.33 -3.63 1.43
C PHE A 133 -11.38 -4.75 0.99
N TYR A 134 -10.20 -4.41 0.47
CA TYR A 134 -9.19 -5.37 0.05
C TYR A 134 -8.61 -6.16 1.21
N GLU A 135 -8.48 -5.54 2.39
CA GLU A 135 -8.01 -6.20 3.60
C GLU A 135 -8.79 -7.49 3.94
N ILE A 136 -10.08 -7.56 3.61
CA ILE A 136 -10.90 -8.77 3.80
C ILE A 136 -10.32 -9.94 2.97
N PHE A 137 -9.94 -9.68 1.73
CA PHE A 137 -9.35 -10.67 0.84
C PHE A 137 -7.93 -11.03 1.26
N SER A 138 -7.12 -10.03 1.65
CA SER A 138 -5.78 -10.26 2.21
C SER A 138 -5.84 -11.14 3.46
N GLY A 139 -6.78 -10.86 4.37
CA GLY A 139 -7.04 -11.66 5.55
C GLY A 139 -7.46 -13.09 5.22
N ALA A 140 -8.30 -13.29 4.20
CA ALA A 140 -8.69 -14.62 3.73
C ALA A 140 -7.50 -15.40 3.14
N ILE A 141 -6.67 -14.77 2.30
CA ILE A 141 -5.44 -15.35 1.76
C ILE A 141 -4.51 -15.75 2.90
N SER A 142 -4.28 -14.84 3.84
CA SER A 142 -3.48 -15.05 5.03
C SER A 142 -4.00 -16.20 5.89
N HIS A 143 -5.32 -16.30 6.09
CA HIS A 143 -5.92 -17.40 6.85
C HIS A 143 -5.70 -18.76 6.18
N VAL A 144 -5.95 -18.87 4.87
CA VAL A 144 -5.72 -20.11 4.11
C VAL A 144 -4.24 -20.48 4.13
N HIS A 145 -3.35 -19.53 3.86
CA HIS A 145 -1.91 -19.75 3.84
C HIS A 145 -1.36 -20.16 5.22
N GLY A 146 -1.68 -19.40 6.27
CA GLY A 146 -1.22 -19.66 7.64
C GLY A 146 -1.80 -20.93 8.26
N SER A 147 -2.91 -21.45 7.74
CA SER A 147 -3.48 -22.73 8.17
C SER A 147 -2.77 -23.95 7.57
N HIS A 148 -1.93 -23.77 6.54
CA HIS A 148 -1.11 -24.85 6.02
C HIS A 148 0.07 -25.13 6.95
N THR A 149 0.45 -26.40 7.02
CA THR A 149 1.49 -26.91 7.91
C THR A 149 2.43 -27.81 7.13
N ASN A 150 3.67 -27.93 7.60
CA ASN A 150 4.58 -29.00 7.18
C ASN A 150 5.34 -29.53 8.41
N ALA A 151 6.32 -30.42 8.18
CA ALA A 151 7.10 -31.01 9.26
C ALA A 151 7.94 -29.97 10.05
N VAL A 152 8.32 -28.86 9.41
CA VAL A 152 9.11 -27.77 10.01
C VAL A 152 8.21 -26.79 10.78
N CYS A 153 7.02 -26.51 10.25
CA CYS A 153 6.03 -25.58 10.79
C CYS A 153 4.71 -26.33 11.08
N PRO A 154 4.64 -27.16 12.13
CA PRO A 154 3.46 -27.98 12.42
C PRO A 154 2.27 -27.17 12.95
N THR A 155 2.50 -25.93 13.39
CA THR A 155 1.47 -25.04 13.95
C THR A 155 0.94 -24.01 12.96
N GLY A 156 1.34 -24.10 11.69
CA GLY A 156 0.99 -23.13 10.66
C GLY A 156 2.20 -22.37 10.14
N PHE A 157 2.10 -21.90 8.90
CA PHE A 157 3.09 -21.01 8.28
C PHE A 157 2.99 -19.60 8.84
N PHE A 158 4.14 -18.97 9.06
CA PHE A 158 4.14 -17.54 9.38
C PHE A 158 3.71 -16.74 8.15
N ASN A 159 2.70 -15.91 8.32
CA ASN A 159 2.17 -15.07 7.26
C ASN A 159 1.95 -13.65 7.81
N TYR A 160 2.77 -12.71 7.36
CA TYR A 160 2.47 -11.30 7.57
C TYR A 160 1.86 -10.75 6.29
N HIS A 161 0.80 -9.97 6.40
CA HIS A 161 0.23 -9.24 5.26
C HIS A 161 -0.06 -7.79 5.61
N TRP A 162 -0.02 -6.94 4.60
CA TRP A 162 -0.45 -5.55 4.68
C TRP A 162 -1.06 -5.13 3.34
N VAL A 163 -2.39 -5.02 3.29
CA VAL A 163 -3.11 -4.82 2.04
C VAL A 163 -2.65 -5.87 1.01
N ASP A 164 -1.96 -5.48 -0.07
CA ASP A 164 -1.51 -6.38 -1.13
C ASP A 164 -0.15 -7.03 -0.89
N ASP A 165 0.62 -6.55 0.08
CA ASP A 165 1.92 -7.13 0.43
C ASP A 165 1.75 -8.38 1.31
N HIS A 166 2.46 -9.46 0.97
CA HIS A 166 2.56 -10.68 1.76
C HIS A 166 4.03 -11.02 2.01
N ILE A 167 4.35 -11.37 3.27
CA ILE A 167 5.71 -11.61 3.75
C ILE A 167 5.76 -12.93 4.52
N ASN A 168 6.73 -13.75 4.16
CA ASN A 168 7.00 -15.04 4.78
C ASN A 168 8.41 -15.07 5.36
N VAL A 169 8.57 -15.84 6.43
CA VAL A 169 9.86 -16.11 7.07
C VAL A 169 9.95 -17.60 7.32
N ALA A 170 11.05 -18.21 6.92
CA ALA A 170 11.28 -19.64 7.07
C ALA A 170 12.75 -19.91 7.42
N ALA A 171 13.00 -20.99 8.14
CA ALA A 171 14.34 -21.56 8.20
C ALA A 171 14.62 -22.30 6.88
N ASP A 172 15.83 -22.16 6.34
CA ASP A 172 16.31 -22.89 5.16
C ASP A 172 16.62 -24.34 5.54
N VAL A 173 15.55 -25.08 5.81
CA VAL A 173 15.57 -26.49 6.18
C VAL A 173 14.61 -27.22 5.25
N SER A 174 15.12 -28.24 4.57
CA SER A 174 14.34 -29.11 3.70
C SER A 174 13.62 -28.34 2.58
N LEU A 175 12.29 -28.45 2.48
CA LEU A 175 11.47 -27.80 1.47
C LEU A 175 10.60 -26.67 2.05
N SER A 176 10.88 -26.20 3.26
CA SER A 176 9.95 -25.31 4.00
C SER A 176 9.62 -24.03 3.23
N GLY A 177 10.63 -23.35 2.66
CA GLY A 177 10.38 -22.16 1.84
C GLY A 177 9.56 -22.46 0.58
N LYS A 178 9.79 -23.62 -0.06
CA LYS A 178 9.05 -24.04 -1.24
C LYS A 178 7.60 -24.39 -0.92
N ASP A 179 7.35 -25.06 0.21
CA ASP A 179 6.00 -25.38 0.68
C ASP A 179 5.21 -24.09 0.99
N MET A 180 5.87 -23.11 1.61
CA MET A 180 5.28 -21.81 1.91
C MET A 180 4.96 -21.01 0.63
N ASP A 181 5.88 -20.97 -0.34
CA ASP A 181 5.63 -20.35 -1.65
C ASP A 181 4.43 -20.98 -2.37
N CYS A 182 4.40 -22.31 -2.47
CA CYS A 182 3.30 -23.04 -3.09
C CYS A 182 1.96 -22.78 -2.37
N SER A 183 2.00 -22.75 -1.03
CA SER A 183 0.82 -22.50 -0.19
C SER A 183 0.28 -21.08 -0.38
N LEU A 184 1.15 -20.06 -0.43
CA LEU A 184 0.71 -18.68 -0.65
C LEU A 184 0.10 -18.51 -2.04
N ARG A 185 0.76 -19.06 -3.07
CA ARG A 185 0.24 -19.06 -4.44
C ARG A 185 -1.12 -19.74 -4.52
N PHE A 186 -1.26 -20.90 -3.89
CA PHE A 186 -2.55 -21.59 -3.79
C PHE A 186 -3.62 -20.71 -3.12
N ALA A 187 -3.29 -20.06 -2.01
CA ALA A 187 -4.22 -19.20 -1.28
C ALA A 187 -4.69 -18.00 -2.14
N ILE A 188 -3.76 -17.34 -2.85
CA ILE A 188 -4.10 -16.24 -3.78
C ILE A 188 -5.03 -16.74 -4.88
N VAL A 189 -4.71 -17.88 -5.52
CA VAL A 189 -5.55 -18.46 -6.58
C VAL A 189 -6.93 -18.84 -6.06
N ALA A 190 -7.01 -19.42 -4.85
CA ALA A 190 -8.27 -19.85 -4.25
C ALA A 190 -9.19 -18.67 -3.91
N VAL A 191 -8.62 -17.53 -3.51
CA VAL A 191 -9.40 -16.35 -3.08
C VAL A 191 -9.70 -15.40 -4.23
N LEU A 192 -8.73 -15.14 -5.12
CA LEU A 192 -8.81 -14.09 -6.15
C LEU A 192 -8.69 -14.62 -7.58
N GLY A 193 -8.34 -15.89 -7.77
CA GLY A 193 -8.13 -16.50 -9.09
C GLY A 193 -6.68 -16.41 -9.59
N ALA A 194 -6.40 -17.10 -10.69
CA ALA A 194 -5.03 -17.27 -11.20
C ALA A 194 -4.37 -15.97 -11.68
N GLU A 195 -5.15 -15.03 -12.20
CA GLU A 195 -4.65 -13.74 -12.70
C GLU A 195 -4.15 -12.81 -11.58
N ALA A 196 -4.45 -13.12 -10.32
CA ALA A 196 -3.98 -12.37 -9.16
C ALA A 196 -2.53 -12.70 -8.76
N ILE A 197 -1.91 -13.72 -9.36
CA ILE A 197 -0.51 -14.06 -9.13
C ILE A 197 0.41 -13.05 -9.82
N ASN A 198 1.30 -12.42 -9.04
CA ASN A 198 2.31 -11.51 -9.57
C ASN A 198 3.71 -12.14 -9.59
N ASP A 199 3.96 -13.08 -10.50
CA ASP A 199 5.24 -13.81 -10.55
C ASP A 199 6.50 -12.94 -10.52
N LYS A 200 6.42 -11.72 -11.07
CA LYS A 200 7.56 -10.78 -11.11
C LYS A 200 7.87 -10.15 -9.75
N LYS A 201 6.98 -10.30 -8.79
CA LYS A 201 7.02 -9.65 -7.48
C LYS A 201 7.18 -10.62 -6.32
N PHE A 202 6.98 -11.92 -6.58
CA PHE A 202 7.53 -12.95 -5.71
C PHE A 202 9.04 -12.87 -5.78
N THR A 203 9.65 -12.55 -4.64
CA THR A 203 11.09 -12.50 -4.53
C THR A 203 11.63 -13.90 -4.26
N ASP A 204 12.87 -14.12 -4.64
CA ASP A 204 13.60 -15.28 -4.14
C ASP A 204 13.69 -15.22 -2.60
N TRP A 205 13.83 -16.39 -1.99
CA TRP A 205 14.10 -16.51 -0.56
C TRP A 205 15.52 -16.01 -0.28
N SER A 206 15.66 -15.07 0.67
CA SER A 206 16.94 -14.44 0.96
C SER A 206 17.08 -14.10 2.44
N THR A 207 18.31 -14.15 2.95
CA THR A 207 18.63 -13.70 4.32
C THR A 207 18.56 -12.17 4.44
N SER A 208 18.68 -11.45 3.32
CA SER A 208 18.55 -9.99 3.23
C SER A 208 17.42 -9.62 2.27
N GLN A 209 16.40 -8.91 2.77
CA GLN A 209 15.20 -8.61 2.01
C GLN A 209 14.60 -7.23 2.34
N CYS A 210 14.12 -6.53 1.31
CA CYS A 210 13.41 -5.27 1.48
C CYS A 210 11.90 -5.50 1.52
N VAL A 211 11.27 -5.36 2.68
CA VAL A 211 9.83 -5.58 2.90
C VAL A 211 9.22 -4.45 3.71
N LEU A 212 7.97 -4.05 3.40
CA LEU A 212 7.32 -2.84 3.98
C LEU A 212 8.19 -1.57 3.79
N GLY A 213 9.09 -1.65 2.82
CA GLY A 213 10.15 -0.69 2.55
C GLY A 213 11.07 -0.41 3.75
N LEU A 214 11.42 -1.46 4.48
CA LEU A 214 12.54 -1.60 5.41
C LEU A 214 13.47 -2.71 4.89
N GLU A 215 14.76 -2.60 5.17
CA GLU A 215 15.73 -3.66 4.88
C GLU A 215 15.86 -4.56 6.12
N PHE A 216 15.54 -5.84 5.96
CA PHE A 216 15.73 -6.85 6.98
C PHE A 216 16.95 -7.69 6.62
N ASP A 217 17.87 -7.85 7.57
CA ASP A 217 18.99 -8.78 7.52
C ASP A 217 18.83 -9.77 8.67
N SER A 218 18.36 -10.96 8.33
CA SER A 218 18.10 -12.04 9.27
C SER A 218 19.37 -12.71 9.81
N ALA A 219 20.46 -12.70 9.04
CA ALA A 219 21.74 -13.22 9.48
C ALA A 219 22.31 -12.33 10.59
N ALA A 220 22.33 -11.02 10.36
CA ALA A 220 22.74 -10.02 11.35
C ALA A 220 21.70 -9.77 12.46
N GLY A 221 20.42 -10.10 12.22
CA GLY A 221 19.32 -9.80 13.14
C GLY A 221 18.98 -8.30 13.20
N LEU A 222 19.08 -7.61 12.05
CA LEU A 222 18.92 -6.16 11.95
C LEU A 222 17.74 -5.81 11.04
N ALA A 223 17.04 -4.73 11.39
CA ALA A 223 16.09 -4.05 10.52
C ALA A 223 16.50 -2.59 10.38
N SER A 224 16.64 -2.09 9.16
CA SER A 224 17.16 -0.76 8.86
C SER A 224 16.31 -0.05 7.81
N MET A 225 16.51 1.27 7.69
CA MET A 225 15.88 2.06 6.65
C MET A 225 16.77 2.05 5.39
N PRO A 226 16.24 1.73 4.20
CA PRO A 226 17.00 1.83 2.97
C PRO A 226 17.66 3.20 2.78
N VAL A 227 18.90 3.22 2.31
CA VAL A 227 19.68 4.46 2.10
C VAL A 227 18.96 5.43 1.18
N THR A 228 18.31 4.93 0.13
CA THR A 228 17.52 5.74 -0.82
C THR A 228 16.35 6.46 -0.14
N LYS A 229 15.68 5.81 0.83
CA LYS A 229 14.61 6.43 1.61
C LYS A 229 15.14 7.45 2.61
N ILE A 230 16.31 7.21 3.19
CA ILE A 230 17.00 8.21 4.03
C ILE A 230 17.35 9.44 3.19
N GLN A 231 17.91 9.25 2.00
CA GLN A 231 18.22 10.34 1.07
C GLN A 231 16.97 11.13 0.68
N LYS A 232 15.88 10.44 0.32
CA LYS A 232 14.58 11.07 0.03
C LYS A 232 14.07 11.90 1.20
N ALA A 233 14.10 11.35 2.42
CA ALA A 233 13.70 12.09 3.62
C ALA A 233 14.58 13.34 3.83
N ARG A 234 15.90 13.23 3.68
CA ARG A 234 16.82 14.38 3.77
C ARG A 234 16.52 15.46 2.74
N CYS A 235 16.23 15.09 1.49
CA CYS A 235 15.86 16.03 0.44
C CYS A 235 14.55 16.75 0.76
N VAL A 236 13.54 16.02 1.25
CA VAL A 236 12.24 16.60 1.64
C VAL A 236 12.39 17.55 2.83
N VAL A 237 13.19 17.17 3.83
CA VAL A 237 13.51 18.02 4.99
C VAL A 237 14.22 19.31 4.54
N ALA A 238 15.29 19.21 3.74
CA ALA A 238 16.03 20.38 3.26
C ALA A 238 15.14 21.35 2.45
N SER A 239 14.25 20.80 1.62
CA SER A 239 13.30 21.58 0.83
C SER A 239 12.25 22.28 1.71
N ALA A 240 11.76 21.60 2.76
CA ALA A 240 10.81 22.18 3.69
C ALA A 240 11.44 23.26 4.57
N SER A 241 12.64 23.02 5.12
CA SER A 241 13.33 23.96 6.01
C SER A 241 13.77 25.25 5.32
N SER A 242 14.02 25.20 4.01
CA SER A 242 14.37 26.38 3.19
C SER A 242 13.15 27.18 2.72
N SER A 243 11.94 26.68 2.95
CA SER A 243 10.69 27.30 2.51
C SER A 243 9.97 28.03 3.64
N THR A 244 9.27 29.11 3.32
CA THR A 244 8.35 29.79 4.25
C THR A 244 6.95 29.18 4.24
N MET A 245 6.54 28.62 3.09
CA MET A 245 5.24 28.02 2.86
C MET A 245 5.41 26.77 2.00
N ILE A 246 4.79 25.65 2.38
CA ILE A 246 4.81 24.39 1.64
C ILE A 246 3.40 23.99 1.21
N THR A 247 3.27 23.24 0.12
CA THR A 247 1.98 22.70 -0.31
C THR A 247 1.55 21.53 0.58
N ARG A 248 0.25 21.22 0.63
CA ARG A 248 -0.25 20.02 1.33
C ARG A 248 0.45 18.73 0.86
N LYS A 249 0.75 18.61 -0.45
CA LYS A 249 1.51 17.48 -1.03
C LYS A 249 2.90 17.36 -0.40
N VAL A 250 3.64 18.47 -0.31
CA VAL A 250 4.98 18.51 0.30
C VAL A 250 4.91 18.23 1.80
N TYR A 251 3.95 18.82 2.51
CA TYR A 251 3.73 18.57 3.94
C TYR A 251 3.43 17.09 4.25
N ARG A 252 2.53 16.46 3.48
CA ARG A 252 2.23 15.02 3.60
C ARG A 252 3.46 14.16 3.31
N SER A 253 4.23 14.50 2.28
CA SER A 253 5.49 13.82 1.95
C SER A 253 6.50 13.93 3.10
N LEU A 254 6.63 15.10 3.73
CA LEU A 254 7.51 15.34 4.87
C LEU A 254 7.11 14.48 6.07
N VAL A 255 5.86 14.62 6.55
CA VAL A 255 5.37 13.89 7.73
C VAL A 255 5.42 12.38 7.49
N GLY A 256 5.03 11.94 6.29
CA GLY A 256 5.09 10.52 5.91
C GLY A 256 6.51 9.97 5.90
N SER A 257 7.45 10.67 5.28
CA SER A 257 8.86 10.24 5.21
C SER A 257 9.50 10.18 6.59
N LEU A 258 9.28 11.19 7.44
CA LEU A 258 9.80 11.22 8.81
C LEU A 258 9.20 10.13 9.68
N ARG A 259 7.88 9.89 9.58
CA ARG A 259 7.22 8.78 10.28
C ARG A 259 7.82 7.45 9.87
N HIS A 260 8.09 7.25 8.58
CA HIS A 260 8.68 6.01 8.09
C HIS A 260 10.08 5.79 8.67
N VAL A 261 10.95 6.81 8.61
CA VAL A 261 12.31 6.79 9.23
C VAL A 261 12.25 6.51 10.73
N ALA A 262 11.30 7.11 11.44
CA ALA A 262 11.11 6.89 12.88
C ALA A 262 10.68 5.45 13.25
N THR A 263 10.31 4.62 12.27
CA THR A 263 10.05 3.18 12.50
C THR A 263 11.30 2.47 13.04
N CYS A 264 12.47 2.79 12.48
CA CYS A 264 13.76 2.21 12.90
C CYS A 264 14.39 2.94 14.10
N ILE A 265 13.92 4.14 14.43
CA ILE A 265 14.49 4.98 15.50
C ILE A 265 13.40 5.26 16.53
N ARG A 266 13.29 4.41 17.54
CA ARG A 266 12.23 4.51 18.57
C ARG A 266 12.21 5.88 19.26
N ALA A 267 13.38 6.46 19.51
CA ALA A 267 13.52 7.80 20.11
C ALA A 267 12.99 8.94 19.22
N ALA A 268 12.89 8.73 17.91
CA ALA A 268 12.42 9.74 16.96
C ALA A 268 10.89 9.79 16.83
N ARG A 269 10.14 8.80 17.36
CA ARG A 269 8.68 8.72 17.25
C ARG A 269 7.89 9.95 17.75
N PRO A 270 8.32 10.69 18.79
CA PRO A 270 7.63 11.89 19.25
C PRO A 270 7.70 13.08 18.26
N PHE A 271 8.77 13.18 17.46
CA PHE A 271 8.99 14.36 16.60
C PHE A 271 7.93 14.48 15.47
N PRO A 272 7.62 13.41 14.71
CA PRO A 272 6.53 13.46 13.73
C PRO A 272 5.14 13.64 14.35
N GLN A 273 4.95 13.37 15.65
CA GLN A 273 3.65 13.58 16.31
C GLN A 273 3.39 15.07 16.56
N ARG A 274 4.40 15.83 16.96
CA ARG A 274 4.29 17.28 17.19
C ARG A 274 4.03 18.07 15.91
N GLN A 275 4.55 17.58 14.79
CA GLN A 275 4.31 18.19 13.48
C GLN A 275 2.90 17.93 12.93
N ARG A 276 2.05 17.10 13.59
CA ARG A 276 0.66 16.89 13.17
C ARG A 276 -0.22 18.06 13.59
N LEU A 277 -0.36 19.04 12.71
CA LEU A 277 -1.64 19.75 12.61
C LEU A 277 -2.71 18.71 12.25
N PRO A 278 -4.00 18.90 12.60
CA PRO A 278 -5.05 18.01 12.12
C PRO A 278 -5.05 18.04 10.59
N GLU A 279 -4.42 17.05 9.97
CA GLU A 279 -4.26 16.92 8.53
C GLU A 279 -5.63 16.88 7.81
N SER A 280 -6.66 16.46 8.55
CA SER A 280 -8.07 16.49 8.18
C SER A 280 -8.65 17.88 7.99
N GLN A 281 -8.00 18.93 8.52
CA GLN A 281 -8.44 20.33 8.39
C GLN A 281 -7.74 21.08 7.25
N LEU A 282 -6.76 20.47 6.57
CA LEU A 282 -6.05 21.11 5.46
C LEU A 282 -6.79 20.90 4.13
N HIS A 283 -7.24 21.97 3.50
CA HIS A 283 -7.85 21.91 2.16
C HIS A 283 -6.85 21.47 1.08
N LYS A 284 -7.33 20.86 -0.02
CA LYS A 284 -6.49 20.27 -1.11
C LYS A 284 -5.47 21.27 -1.68
N PHE A 285 -5.83 22.55 -1.77
CA PHE A 285 -4.98 23.63 -2.29
C PHE A 285 -4.36 24.53 -1.22
N GLN A 286 -4.56 24.23 0.06
CA GLN A 286 -4.03 25.05 1.15
C GLN A 286 -2.51 24.92 1.23
N ARG A 287 -1.85 26.08 1.42
CA ARG A 287 -0.43 26.13 1.76
C ARG A 287 -0.27 26.15 3.27
N VAL A 288 0.69 25.38 3.77
CA VAL A 288 1.02 25.27 5.18
C VAL A 288 2.22 26.18 5.47
N PRO A 289 2.12 27.13 6.41
CA PRO A 289 3.26 27.92 6.85
C PRO A 289 4.25 27.03 7.59
N VAL A 290 5.55 27.18 7.27
CA VAL A 290 6.63 26.49 7.98
C VAL A 290 6.98 27.34 9.21
N THR A 291 6.52 26.92 10.39
CA THR A 291 6.77 27.64 11.65
C THR A 291 8.22 27.46 12.11
N GLU A 292 8.70 28.34 12.98
CA GLU A 292 10.03 28.18 13.58
C GLU A 292 10.13 26.91 14.43
N ASP A 293 9.06 26.52 15.13
CA ASP A 293 9.00 25.25 15.86
C ASP A 293 9.15 24.04 14.91
N MET A 294 8.50 24.08 13.74
CA MET A 294 8.67 23.05 12.72
C MET A 294 10.12 23.00 12.23
N LYS A 295 10.77 24.14 12.02
CA LYS A 295 12.18 24.17 11.62
C LYS A 295 13.09 23.60 12.71
N GLN A 296 12.83 23.90 13.98
CA GLN A 296 13.57 23.34 15.11
C GLN A 296 13.43 21.81 15.19
N ASP A 297 12.23 21.28 14.92
CA ASP A 297 12.00 19.83 14.87
C ASP A 297 12.63 19.14 13.64
N LEU A 298 13.11 19.92 12.66
CA LEU A 298 13.75 19.43 11.42
C LEU A 298 15.29 19.55 11.43
N LEU A 299 15.87 20.17 12.48
CA LEU A 299 17.31 20.29 12.71
C LEU A 299 17.87 19.04 13.40
#